data_AF-A0A7Y7NKT4-F1
#
_entry.id   AF-A0A7Y7NKT4-F1
#
_cell.length_a   1.000
_cell.length_b   1.000
_cell.length_c   1.000
_cell.angle_alpha   90.00
_cell.angle_beta   90.00
_cell.angle_gamma   90.00
#
_symmetry.space_group_name_H-M   'P 1'
#
loop_
_entity.id
_entity.type
_entity.pdbx_description
1 polymer ?
#
loop_
_entity_poly.entity_id
_entity_poly.type
_entity_poly.pdbx_seq_one_letter_code
_entity_poly.pdbx_strand_id
1 'polypeptide(L)'
;MIDEKEIARLNNIIQQLEDEKQILKEENGAIENYMHTLVHDFKNPLGSISGFTGFLLEDEYSKEEKKEFIKIIIETVDHMFKMIDSYLLLNKFEKLGGQLVKKTKTVLELVDDIKKIFNRHYSPNQLHMSLKKPEDSSVDFELFEKKIEIDPDLFFSAVTNLVNNAIEASGKVSVNIFKKDNLFCLNISNQGEIPEKIQANLFKKFNTSKSKGT
;
A
#
# COMPACT_ATOMS: atom_id res chain seq x y z
N MET A 1 -40.33 6.69 47.36
CA MET A 1 -40.43 5.58 46.39
C MET A 1 -39.64 6.01 45.18
N ILE A 2 -38.56 5.32 44.85
CA ILE A 2 -37.81 5.57 43.63
C ILE A 2 -38.75 5.20 42.47
N ASP A 3 -38.93 6.11 41.51
CA ASP A 3 -39.81 5.92 40.37
C ASP A 3 -39.27 4.77 39.50
N GLU A 4 -40.09 3.76 39.19
CA GLU A 4 -39.70 2.63 38.33
C GLU A 4 -39.16 3.10 36.98
N LYS A 5 -39.64 4.24 36.48
CA LYS A 5 -39.09 4.89 35.28
C LYS A 5 -37.65 5.34 35.46
N GLU A 6 -37.28 5.81 36.64
CA GLU A 6 -35.94 6.29 36.95
C GLU A 6 -34.96 5.12 37.06
N ILE A 7 -35.38 3.99 37.65
CA ILE A 7 -34.61 2.74 37.68
C ILE A 7 -34.40 2.19 36.25
N ALA A 8 -35.46 2.15 35.43
CA ALA A 8 -35.36 1.70 34.04
C ALA A 8 -34.42 2.60 33.21
N ARG A 9 -34.46 3.92 33.43
CA ARG A 9 -33.56 4.88 32.78
C ARG A 9 -32.11 4.69 33.21
N LEU A 10 -31.85 4.50 34.50
CA LEU A 10 -30.52 4.22 35.06
C LEU A 10 -29.93 2.94 34.47
N ASN A 11 -30.72 1.86 34.40
CA ASN A 11 -30.27 0.59 33.82
C ASN A 11 -29.92 0.72 32.32
N ASN A 12 -30.70 1.52 31.57
CA ASN A 12 -30.39 1.77 30.16
C ASN A 12 -29.08 2.56 29.98
N ILE A 13 -28.85 3.59 30.81
CA ILE A 13 -27.59 4.35 30.79
C ILE A 13 -26.40 3.47 31.18
N ILE A 14 -26.55 2.60 32.19
CA ILE A 14 -25.50 1.65 32.59
C ILE A 14 -25.17 0.71 31.42
N GLN A 15 -26.18 0.16 30.75
CA GLN A 15 -25.97 -0.69 29.59
C GLN A 15 -25.23 0.04 28.45
N GLN A 16 -25.63 1.28 28.14
CA GLN A 16 -24.96 2.10 27.13
C GLN A 16 -23.48 2.36 27.49
N LEU A 17 -23.19 2.64 28.76
CA LEU A 17 -21.82 2.85 29.23
C LEU A 17 -20.99 1.56 29.16
N GLU A 18 -21.58 0.40 29.43
CA GLU A 18 -20.91 -0.89 29.28
C GLU A 18 -20.59 -1.20 27.82
N ASP A 19 -21.53 -0.96 26.91
CA ASP A 19 -21.35 -1.13 25.47
C ASP A 19 -20.24 -0.19 24.94
N GLU A 20 -20.27 1.08 25.33
CA GLU A 20 -19.27 2.09 24.93
C GLU A 20 -17.87 1.74 25.49
N LYS A 21 -17.81 1.27 26.74
CA LYS A 21 -16.55 0.78 27.34
C LYS A 21 -16.00 -0.45 26.60
N GLN A 22 -16.87 -1.35 26.16
CA GLN A 22 -16.46 -2.53 25.41
C GLN A 22 -15.88 -2.13 24.04
N ILE A 23 -16.54 -1.21 23.32
CA ILE A 23 -16.04 -0.65 22.05
C ILE A 23 -14.67 0.00 22.26
N LEU A 24 -14.52 0.86 23.27
CA LEU A 24 -13.24 1.52 23.56
C LEU A 24 -12.12 0.52 23.88
N LYS A 25 -12.44 -0.60 24.53
CA LYS A 25 -11.47 -1.65 24.83
C LYS A 25 -11.03 -2.38 23.56
N GLU A 26 -11.96 -2.65 22.64
CA GLU A 26 -11.67 -3.25 21.34
C GLU A 26 -10.82 -2.32 20.47
N GLU A 27 -11.15 -1.03 20.42
CA GLU A 27 -10.36 0.00 19.71
C GLU A 27 -8.94 0.12 20.28
N ASN A 28 -8.80 0.17 21.61
CA ASN A 28 -7.49 0.21 22.24
C ASN A 28 -6.67 -1.05 21.95
N GLY A 29 -7.29 -2.23 22.00
CA GLY A 29 -6.63 -3.49 21.63
C GLY A 29 -6.18 -3.50 20.16
N ALA A 30 -6.96 -2.90 19.26
CA ALA A 30 -6.58 -2.76 17.86
C ALA A 30 -5.37 -1.82 17.69
N ILE A 31 -5.32 -0.70 18.42
CA ILE A 31 -4.19 0.23 18.43
C ILE A 31 -2.92 -0.45 18.98
N GLU A 32 -3.03 -1.21 20.06
CA GLU A 32 -1.90 -1.94 20.64
C GLU A 32 -1.33 -2.97 19.66
N ASN A 33 -2.19 -3.77 19.03
CA ASN A 33 -1.79 -4.74 18.00
C ASN A 33 -1.14 -4.05 16.79
N TYR A 34 -1.69 -2.91 16.38
CA TYR A 34 -1.13 -2.09 15.31
C TYR A 34 0.28 -1.61 15.67
N MET A 35 0.45 -0.99 16.84
CA MET A 35 1.75 -0.52 17.33
C MET A 35 2.76 -1.66 17.49
N HIS A 36 2.34 -2.82 17.99
CA HIS A 36 3.20 -3.99 18.09
C HIS A 36 3.70 -4.44 16.71
N THR A 37 2.81 -4.47 15.71
CA THR A 37 3.15 -4.81 14.33
C THR A 37 4.14 -3.80 13.74
N LEU A 38 3.89 -2.50 13.93
CA LEU A 38 4.85 -1.45 13.54
C LEU A 38 6.22 -1.70 14.14
N VAL A 39 6.31 -1.90 15.46
CA VAL A 39 7.60 -2.09 16.13
C VAL A 39 8.33 -3.33 15.60
N HIS A 40 7.60 -4.43 15.39
CA HIS A 40 8.17 -5.64 14.81
C HIS A 40 8.75 -5.39 13.42
N ASP A 41 7.98 -4.75 12.55
CA ASP A 41 8.36 -4.55 11.15
C ASP A 41 9.52 -3.55 11.03
N PHE A 42 9.67 -2.60 11.96
CA PHE A 42 10.83 -1.70 12.00
C PHE A 42 12.08 -2.34 12.62
N LYS A 43 11.92 -3.28 13.56
CA LYS A 43 13.05 -3.93 14.25
C LYS A 43 13.94 -4.71 13.27
N ASN A 44 13.33 -5.37 12.28
CA ASN A 44 14.05 -6.14 11.27
C ASN A 44 15.01 -5.29 10.40
N PRO A 45 14.54 -4.23 9.71
CA PRO A 45 15.43 -3.38 8.91
C PRO A 45 16.45 -2.63 9.78
N LEU A 46 16.09 -2.21 11.00
CA LEU A 46 17.07 -1.63 11.93
C LEU A 46 18.17 -2.62 12.33
N GLY A 47 17.82 -3.89 12.56
CA GLY A 47 18.79 -4.96 12.81
C GLY A 47 19.71 -5.19 11.62
N SER A 48 19.17 -5.15 10.40
CA SER A 48 19.95 -5.23 9.15
C SER A 48 20.94 -4.06 9.05
N ILE A 49 20.48 -2.82 9.23
CA ILE A 49 21.33 -1.63 9.22
C ILE A 49 22.44 -1.76 10.27
N SER A 50 22.09 -2.13 11.50
CA SER A 50 23.07 -2.28 12.57
C SER A 50 24.14 -3.32 12.24
N GLY A 51 23.75 -4.49 11.72
CA GLY A 51 24.68 -5.54 11.30
C GLY A 51 25.63 -5.08 10.20
N PHE A 52 25.10 -4.49 9.12
CA PHE A 52 25.93 -3.99 8.02
C PHE A 52 26.83 -2.84 8.44
N THR A 53 26.38 -1.95 9.34
CA THR A 53 27.26 -0.92 9.92
C THR A 53 28.38 -1.51 10.78
N GLY A 54 28.13 -2.63 11.46
CA GLY A 54 29.17 -3.39 12.17
C GLY A 54 30.23 -3.94 11.20
N PHE A 55 29.81 -4.57 10.10
CA PHE A 55 30.73 -5.08 9.08
C PHE A 55 31.58 -3.98 8.42
N LEU A 56 31.09 -2.74 8.35
CA LEU A 56 31.88 -1.62 7.83
C LEU A 56 33.09 -1.26 8.71
N LEU A 57 33.01 -1.54 10.02
CA LEU A 57 34.07 -1.25 10.98
C LEU A 57 35.19 -2.30 10.96
N GLU A 58 34.93 -3.50 10.46
CA GLU A 58 35.92 -4.57 10.40
C GLU A 58 36.92 -4.34 9.25
N ASP A 59 38.20 -4.59 9.50
CA ASP A 59 39.28 -4.39 8.51
C ASP A 59 39.40 -5.54 7.49
N GLU A 60 38.71 -6.66 7.74
CA GLU A 60 38.78 -7.87 6.90
C GLU A 60 38.06 -7.74 5.55
N TYR A 61 37.13 -6.78 5.42
CA TYR A 61 36.35 -6.58 4.20
C TYR A 61 37.02 -5.65 3.21
N SER A 62 37.00 -6.03 1.94
CA SER A 62 37.46 -5.21 0.83
C SER A 62 36.63 -3.93 0.67
N LYS A 63 37.17 -2.96 -0.09
CA LYS A 63 36.46 -1.72 -0.40
C LYS A 63 35.18 -1.98 -1.19
N GLU A 64 35.19 -2.98 -2.06
CA GLU A 64 34.07 -3.41 -2.88
C GLU A 64 32.95 -4.00 -2.02
N GLU A 65 33.27 -4.86 -1.06
CA GLU A 65 32.30 -5.43 -0.11
C GLU A 65 31.69 -4.35 0.78
N LYS A 66 32.52 -3.44 1.32
CA LYS A 66 32.03 -2.30 2.12
C LYS A 66 31.09 -1.41 1.30
N LYS A 67 31.33 -1.24 0.00
CA LYS A 67 30.42 -0.50 -0.89
C LYS A 67 29.07 -1.21 -1.05
N GLU A 68 29.06 -2.53 -1.14
CA GLU A 68 27.81 -3.29 -1.18
C GLU A 68 27.04 -3.22 0.14
N PHE A 69 27.72 -3.26 1.29
CA PHE A 69 27.08 -3.05 2.59
C PHE A 69 26.41 -1.67 2.70
N ILE A 70 27.10 -0.61 2.25
CA ILE A 70 26.53 0.74 2.19
C ILE A 70 25.28 0.77 1.31
N LYS A 71 25.32 0.11 0.15
CA LYS A 71 24.16 0.03 -0.75
C LYS A 71 22.98 -0.67 -0.08
N ILE A 72 23.21 -1.80 0.60
CA ILE A 72 22.17 -2.51 1.35
C ILE A 72 21.60 -1.64 2.47
N ILE A 73 22.43 -0.87 3.18
CA ILE A 73 21.96 0.08 4.21
C ILE A 73 21.04 1.13 3.58
N ILE A 74 21.43 1.75 2.46
CA ILE A 74 20.62 2.76 1.77
C ILE A 74 19.28 2.16 1.33
N GLU A 75 19.30 0.98 0.68
CA GLU A 75 18.08 0.29 0.26
C GLU A 75 17.17 -0.06 1.45
N THR A 76 17.75 -0.43 2.59
CA THR A 76 17.00 -0.72 3.82
C THR A 76 16.35 0.54 4.41
N VAL A 77 17.05 1.68 4.40
CA VAL A 77 16.51 2.97 4.85
C VAL A 77 15.38 3.44 3.94
N ASP A 78 15.56 3.35 2.61
CA ASP A 78 14.53 3.70 1.64
C ASP A 78 13.28 2.82 1.80
N HIS A 79 13.48 1.54 2.13
CA HIS A 79 12.38 0.63 2.45
C HIS A 79 11.63 1.06 3.71
N MET A 80 12.33 1.43 4.78
CA MET A 80 11.70 1.95 6.00
C MET A 80 10.88 3.21 5.76
N PHE A 81 11.34 4.13 4.90
CA PHE A 81 10.55 5.32 4.53
C PHE A 81 9.24 4.93 3.83
N LYS A 82 9.28 3.98 2.89
CA LYS A 82 8.07 3.48 2.22
C LYS A 82 7.08 2.82 3.21
N MET A 83 7.59 2.15 4.24
CA MET A 83 6.75 1.59 5.30
C MET A 83 6.06 2.71 6.08
N ILE A 84 6.80 3.74 6.52
CA ILE A 84 6.24 4.91 7.21
C ILE A 84 5.11 5.54 6.38
N ASP A 85 5.35 5.80 5.10
CA ASP A 85 4.35 6.41 4.21
C ASP A 85 3.10 5.54 4.08
N SER A 86 3.28 4.21 4.00
CA SER A 86 2.16 3.25 3.93
C SER A 86 1.31 3.28 5.20
N TYR A 87 1.95 3.34 6.38
CA TYR A 87 1.26 3.42 7.67
C TYR A 87 0.55 4.76 7.88
N LEU A 88 1.17 5.88 7.47
CA LEU A 88 0.54 7.20 7.51
C LEU A 88 -0.68 7.28 6.61
N LEU A 89 -0.60 6.69 5.41
CA LEU A 89 -1.71 6.65 4.47
C LEU A 89 -2.87 5.81 5.02
N LEU A 90 -2.57 4.65 5.62
CA LEU A 90 -3.58 3.81 6.26
C LEU A 90 -4.25 4.56 7.43
N ASN A 91 -3.47 5.22 8.29
CA ASN A 91 -4.00 6.00 9.40
C ASN A 91 -4.91 7.14 8.92
N LYS A 92 -4.53 7.83 7.84
CA LYS A 92 -5.36 8.88 7.22
C LYS A 92 -6.67 8.30 6.71
N PHE A 93 -6.64 7.13 6.06
CA PHE A 93 -7.83 6.44 5.57
C PHE A 93 -8.75 6.00 6.72
N GLU A 94 -8.21 5.41 7.78
CA GLU A 94 -8.97 4.97 8.96
C GLU A 94 -9.55 6.16 9.75
N LYS A 95 -8.82 7.26 9.93
CA LYS A 95 -9.31 8.50 10.57
C LYS A 95 -10.49 9.14 9.84
N LEU A 96 -10.54 9.01 8.52
CA LEU A 96 -11.66 9.49 7.72
C LEU A 96 -12.84 8.50 7.72
N GLY A 97 -12.81 7.45 8.56
CA GLY A 97 -13.84 6.40 8.57
C GLY A 97 -13.88 5.63 7.25
N GLY A 98 -12.75 5.52 6.55
CA GLY A 98 -12.68 4.93 5.21
C GLY A 98 -13.24 5.83 4.10
N GLN A 99 -13.50 7.11 4.37
CA GLN A 99 -13.95 8.05 3.34
C GLN A 99 -12.81 8.47 2.43
N LEU A 100 -13.09 8.46 1.13
CA LEU A 100 -12.19 8.92 0.08
C LEU A 100 -12.22 10.45 0.00
N VAL A 101 -11.05 11.09 -0.08
CA VAL A 101 -10.95 12.51 -0.42
C VAL A 101 -11.02 12.66 -1.93
N LYS A 102 -12.24 12.52 -2.45
CA LYS A 102 -12.48 12.49 -3.90
C LYS A 102 -12.14 13.82 -4.56
N LYS A 103 -11.44 13.73 -5.69
CA LYS A 103 -11.23 14.81 -6.64
C LYS A 103 -11.75 14.36 -8.01
N THR A 104 -12.42 15.27 -8.69
CA THR A 104 -12.81 15.04 -10.07
C THR A 104 -11.60 15.22 -10.99
N LYS A 105 -11.30 14.21 -11.79
CA LYS A 105 -10.27 14.26 -12.84
C LYS A 105 -10.82 13.66 -14.12
N THR A 106 -10.32 14.08 -15.26
CA THR A 106 -10.49 13.33 -16.49
C THR A 106 -9.61 12.07 -16.45
N VAL A 107 -10.02 11.05 -17.19
CA VAL A 107 -9.20 9.84 -17.37
C VAL A 107 -7.84 10.21 -17.97
N LEU A 108 -7.78 11.15 -18.91
CA LEU A 108 -6.53 11.62 -19.52
C LEU A 108 -5.57 12.21 -18.48
N GLU A 109 -6.05 13.10 -17.61
CA GLU A 109 -5.24 13.66 -16.52
C GLU A 109 -4.67 12.57 -15.60
N LEU A 110 -5.50 11.56 -15.26
CA LEU A 110 -5.04 10.44 -14.46
C LEU A 110 -3.94 9.64 -15.16
N VAL A 111 -4.10 9.34 -16.46
CA VAL A 111 -3.09 8.63 -17.26
C VAL A 111 -1.78 9.41 -17.30
N ASP A 112 -1.84 10.73 -17.49
CA ASP A 112 -0.65 11.57 -17.56
C ASP A 112 0.08 11.64 -16.21
N ASP A 113 -0.66 11.68 -15.10
CA ASP A 113 -0.07 11.62 -13.77
C ASP A 113 0.63 10.27 -13.52
N ILE A 114 -0.01 9.15 -13.88
CA ILE A 114 0.59 7.81 -13.79
C ILE A 114 1.89 7.77 -14.61
N LYS A 115 1.88 8.24 -15.86
CA LYS A 115 3.07 8.27 -16.72
C LYS A 115 4.21 9.09 -16.12
N LYS A 116 3.92 10.30 -15.61
CA LYS A 116 4.93 11.17 -15.00
C LYS A 116 5.59 10.52 -13.80
N ILE A 117 4.80 9.90 -12.93
CA ILE A 117 5.30 9.18 -11.75
C ILE A 117 6.14 7.99 -12.20
N PHE A 118 5.63 7.19 -13.13
CA PHE A 118 6.34 5.98 -13.55
C PHE A 118 7.67 6.28 -14.22
N ASN A 119 7.71 7.29 -15.10
CA ASN A 119 8.94 7.73 -15.75
C ASN A 119 9.97 8.30 -14.75
N ARG A 120 9.53 8.78 -13.59
CA ARG A 120 10.41 9.28 -12.53
C ARG A 120 10.97 8.16 -11.65
N HIS A 121 10.16 7.14 -11.36
CA HIS A 121 10.48 6.14 -10.32
C HIS A 121 10.98 4.81 -10.88
N TYR A 122 10.72 4.51 -12.16
CA TYR A 122 11.06 3.22 -12.76
C TYR A 122 11.93 3.38 -14.00
N SER A 123 12.90 2.48 -14.16
CA SER A 123 13.68 2.40 -15.38
C SER A 123 12.80 1.92 -16.55
N PRO A 124 13.02 2.43 -17.78
CA PRO A 124 12.36 1.91 -18.99
C PRO A 124 12.55 0.39 -19.20
N ASN A 125 13.60 -0.18 -18.62
CA ASN A 125 13.89 -1.62 -18.68
C ASN A 125 13.05 -2.45 -17.69
N GLN A 126 12.49 -1.82 -16.66
CA GLN A 126 11.68 -2.45 -15.61
C GLN A 126 10.18 -2.28 -15.86
N LEU A 127 9.76 -1.15 -16.41
CA LEU A 127 8.34 -0.84 -16.61
C LEU A 127 8.07 -0.46 -18.07
N HIS A 128 7.20 -1.23 -18.71
CA HIS A 128 6.62 -0.89 -19.99
C HIS A 128 5.17 -0.43 -19.80
N MET A 129 4.87 0.82 -20.17
CA MET A 129 3.51 1.34 -20.12
C MET A 129 3.00 1.53 -21.54
N SER A 130 1.82 0.98 -21.83
CA SER A 130 1.17 1.19 -23.12
C SER A 130 -0.30 1.54 -22.95
N LEU A 131 -0.77 2.40 -23.85
CA LEU A 131 -2.20 2.68 -24.02
C LEU A 131 -2.68 1.75 -25.12
N LYS A 132 -3.46 0.73 -24.75
CA LYS A 132 -3.98 -0.26 -25.70
C LYS A 132 -5.39 0.11 -26.11
N LYS A 133 -5.67 -0.06 -27.40
CA LYS A 133 -7.04 -0.07 -27.91
C LYS A 133 -7.64 -1.45 -27.66
N PRO A 134 -8.97 -1.57 -27.49
CA PRO A 134 -9.65 -2.80 -27.86
C PRO A 134 -9.32 -3.09 -29.35
N GLU A 135 -9.30 -4.36 -29.75
CA GLU A 135 -8.93 -4.76 -31.12
C GLU A 135 -9.88 -4.26 -32.22
N ASP A 136 -10.93 -3.52 -31.86
CA ASP A 136 -11.81 -2.82 -32.77
C ASP A 136 -11.99 -1.37 -32.31
N SER A 137 -11.95 -0.44 -33.27
CA SER A 137 -12.22 1.01 -33.19
C SER A 137 -11.11 1.99 -32.75
N SER A 138 -11.14 3.15 -33.40
CA SER A 138 -10.36 4.37 -33.16
C SER A 138 -10.25 4.69 -31.67
N VAL A 139 -9.16 5.37 -31.24
CA VAL A 139 -9.08 5.87 -29.85
C VAL A 139 -10.35 6.65 -29.58
N ASP A 140 -11.21 6.11 -28.72
CA ASP A 140 -12.43 6.78 -28.31
C ASP A 140 -12.01 7.83 -27.29
N PHE A 141 -11.55 8.98 -27.80
CA PHE A 141 -11.10 10.13 -27.00
C PHE A 141 -12.19 10.57 -26.01
N GLU A 142 -13.46 10.28 -26.28
CA GLU A 142 -14.56 10.58 -25.36
C GLU A 142 -14.38 9.95 -23.97
N LEU A 143 -13.85 8.72 -23.86
CA LEU A 143 -13.61 8.11 -22.55
C LEU A 143 -12.44 8.77 -21.82
N PHE A 144 -11.39 9.17 -22.56
CA PHE A 144 -10.25 9.88 -21.98
C PHE A 144 -10.66 11.27 -21.45
N GLU A 145 -11.69 11.87 -22.04
CA GLU A 145 -12.28 13.13 -21.58
C GLU A 145 -13.35 12.95 -20.47
N LYS A 146 -13.83 11.73 -20.21
CA LYS A 146 -14.79 11.49 -19.12
C LYS A 146 -14.18 11.84 -17.77
N LYS A 147 -14.99 12.52 -16.97
CA LYS A 147 -14.69 12.82 -15.58
C LYS A 147 -14.98 11.62 -14.70
N ILE A 148 -14.03 11.30 -13.84
CA ILE A 148 -14.11 10.29 -12.80
C ILE A 148 -13.87 10.95 -11.44
N GLU A 149 -14.45 10.39 -10.39
CA GLU A 149 -14.16 10.79 -9.02
C GLU A 149 -13.26 9.75 -8.37
N ILE A 150 -12.06 10.17 -7.97
CA ILE A 150 -11.07 9.30 -7.34
C ILE A 150 -10.43 10.02 -6.16
N ASP A 151 -9.95 9.29 -5.17
CA ASP A 151 -8.91 9.81 -4.28
C ASP A 151 -7.55 9.58 -4.96
N PRO A 152 -6.86 10.63 -5.45
CA PRO A 152 -5.65 10.43 -6.21
C PRO A 152 -4.55 9.78 -5.37
N ASP A 153 -4.41 10.16 -4.09
CA ASP A 153 -3.33 9.67 -3.22
C ASP A 153 -3.47 8.15 -3.01
N LEU A 154 -4.69 7.70 -2.69
CA LEU A 154 -4.99 6.28 -2.50
C LEU A 154 -4.91 5.49 -3.80
N PHE A 155 -5.40 6.06 -4.91
CA PHE A 155 -5.31 5.42 -6.22
C PHE A 155 -3.85 5.22 -6.64
N PHE A 156 -3.01 6.26 -6.52
CA PHE A 156 -1.59 6.16 -6.86
C PHE A 156 -0.86 5.17 -5.95
N SER A 157 -1.15 5.17 -4.65
CA SER A 157 -0.58 4.19 -3.72
C SER A 157 -0.94 2.76 -4.12
N ALA A 158 -2.22 2.49 -4.40
CA ALA A 158 -2.67 1.18 -4.85
C ALA A 158 -1.97 0.72 -6.13
N VAL A 159 -1.89 1.60 -7.13
CA VAL A 159 -1.22 1.30 -8.41
C VAL A 159 0.27 1.07 -8.22
N THR A 160 0.95 1.91 -7.43
CA THR A 160 2.38 1.80 -7.14
C THR A 160 2.70 0.50 -6.40
N ASN A 161 1.87 0.10 -5.44
CA ASN A 161 2.02 -1.17 -4.73
C ASN A 161 1.90 -2.37 -5.66
N LEU A 162 0.92 -2.37 -6.57
CA LEU A 162 0.77 -3.44 -7.56
C LEU A 162 1.96 -3.50 -8.53
N VAL A 163 2.45 -2.34 -8.99
CA VAL A 163 3.62 -2.24 -9.87
C VAL A 163 4.88 -2.74 -9.18
N ASN A 164 5.12 -2.34 -7.93
CA ASN A 164 6.27 -2.80 -7.15
C ASN A 164 6.24 -4.32 -6.95
N ASN A 165 5.08 -4.87 -6.56
CA ASN A 165 4.91 -6.31 -6.40
C ASN A 165 5.19 -7.08 -7.71
N ALA A 166 4.74 -6.54 -8.85
CA ALA A 166 4.98 -7.12 -10.16
C ALA A 166 6.48 -7.09 -10.59
N ILE A 167 7.17 -5.98 -10.31
CA ILE A 167 8.61 -5.83 -10.56
C ILE A 167 9.40 -6.78 -9.65
N GLU A 168 9.05 -6.88 -8.37
CA GLU A 168 9.71 -7.81 -7.44
C GLU A 168 9.56 -9.27 -7.89
N ALA A 169 8.40 -9.65 -8.42
CA ALA A 169 8.12 -11.02 -8.81
C ALA A 169 8.83 -11.47 -10.11
N SER A 170 9.14 -10.54 -11.03
CA SER A 170 9.67 -10.93 -12.36
C SER A 170 10.67 -9.97 -12.99
N GLY A 171 11.06 -8.91 -12.29
CA GLY A 171 11.96 -7.85 -12.75
C GLY A 171 11.36 -6.89 -13.78
N LYS A 172 10.25 -7.27 -14.43
CA LYS A 172 9.57 -6.49 -15.48
C LYS A 172 8.06 -6.48 -15.30
N VAL A 173 7.45 -5.34 -15.57
CA VAL A 173 5.99 -5.17 -15.52
C VAL A 173 5.47 -4.44 -16.76
N SER A 174 4.31 -4.87 -17.23
CA SER A 174 3.55 -4.22 -18.29
C SER A 174 2.29 -3.59 -17.70
N VAL A 175 2.16 -2.28 -17.85
CA VAL A 175 0.95 -1.53 -17.46
C VAL A 175 0.20 -1.14 -18.73
N ASN A 176 -0.98 -1.73 -18.90
CA ASN A 176 -1.84 -1.48 -20.04
C ASN A 176 -3.09 -0.74 -19.59
N ILE A 177 -3.38 0.35 -20.28
CA ILE A 177 -4.59 1.13 -20.05
C ILE A 177 -5.49 0.99 -21.28
N PHE A 178 -6.74 0.57 -21.06
CA PHE A 178 -7.70 0.35 -22.13
C PHE A 178 -9.14 0.56 -21.67
N LYS A 179 -10.04 0.74 -22.63
CA LYS A 179 -11.49 0.72 -22.42
C LYS A 179 -11.99 -0.72 -22.54
N LYS A 180 -12.85 -1.15 -21.62
CA LYS A 180 -13.64 -2.37 -21.80
C LYS A 180 -15.08 -2.04 -21.44
N ASP A 181 -15.99 -2.27 -22.37
CA ASP A 181 -17.39 -1.86 -22.26
C ASP A 181 -17.50 -0.35 -21.97
N ASN A 182 -18.11 0.04 -20.84
CA ASN A 182 -18.20 1.44 -20.38
C ASN A 182 -17.24 1.75 -19.21
N LEU A 183 -16.21 0.92 -19.03
CA LEU A 183 -15.25 1.05 -17.94
C LEU A 183 -13.87 1.41 -18.45
N PHE A 184 -13.18 2.22 -17.65
CA PHE A 184 -11.75 2.44 -17.75
C PHE A 184 -11.02 1.30 -17.01
N CYS A 185 -10.13 0.61 -17.71
CA CYS A 185 -9.39 -0.53 -17.16
C CYS A 185 -7.89 -0.23 -17.12
N LEU A 186 -7.29 -0.45 -15.95
CA LEU A 186 -5.86 -0.48 -15.73
C LEU A 186 -5.46 -1.94 -15.47
N ASN A 187 -4.67 -2.51 -16.38
CA ASN A 187 -4.15 -3.86 -16.26
C ASN A 187 -2.65 -3.82 -15.97
N ILE A 188 -2.23 -4.47 -14.89
CA ILE A 188 -0.85 -4.58 -14.47
C ILE A 188 -0.49 -6.06 -14.58
N SER A 189 0.44 -6.39 -15.48
CA SER A 189 0.78 -7.76 -15.84
C SER A 189 2.28 -7.98 -15.79
N ASN A 190 2.68 -9.15 -15.30
CA ASN A 190 4.07 -9.56 -15.17
C ASN A 190 4.19 -11.07 -15.43
N GLN A 191 5.40 -11.58 -15.63
CA GLN A 191 5.62 -13.00 -15.95
C GLN A 191 5.78 -13.89 -14.70
N GLY A 192 5.61 -13.34 -13.51
CA GLY A 192 5.74 -14.08 -12.25
C GLY A 192 4.45 -14.78 -11.86
N GLU A 193 4.58 -15.86 -11.08
CA GLU A 193 3.45 -16.61 -10.55
C GLU A 193 3.16 -16.23 -9.09
N ILE A 194 1.89 -16.29 -8.70
CA ILE A 194 1.48 -16.13 -7.30
C ILE A 194 1.48 -17.54 -6.66
N PRO A 195 2.31 -17.79 -5.62
CA PRO A 195 2.35 -19.10 -4.96
C PRO A 195 0.97 -19.51 -4.40
N GLU A 196 0.54 -20.76 -4.62
CA GLU A 196 -0.77 -21.27 -4.19
C GLU A 196 -1.09 -20.99 -2.71
N LYS A 197 -0.07 -21.09 -1.85
CA LYS A 197 -0.19 -20.85 -0.40
C LYS A 197 -0.71 -19.46 -0.04
N ILE A 198 -0.47 -18.46 -0.88
CA ILE A 198 -0.88 -17.07 -0.61
C ILE A 198 -2.05 -16.59 -1.48
N GLN A 199 -2.43 -17.33 -2.53
CA GLN A 199 -3.50 -16.90 -3.45
C GLN A 199 -4.83 -16.59 -2.74
N ALA A 200 -5.24 -17.45 -1.81
CA ALA A 200 -6.51 -17.29 -1.07
C ALA A 200 -6.50 -16.09 -0.09
N ASN A 201 -5.33 -15.58 0.27
CA ASN A 201 -5.17 -14.53 1.27
C ASN A 201 -4.37 -13.32 0.75
N LEU A 202 -4.23 -13.18 -0.57
CA LEU A 202 -3.37 -12.17 -1.22
C LEU A 202 -3.69 -10.73 -0.78
N PHE A 203 -4.96 -10.45 -0.51
CA PHE A 203 -5.44 -9.13 -0.11
C PHE A 203 -5.73 -9.01 1.39
N LYS A 204 -5.41 -10.05 2.18
CA LYS A 204 -5.48 -9.93 3.64
C LYS A 204 -4.25 -9.18 4.14
N LYS A 205 -4.47 -8.27 5.09
CA LYS A 205 -3.37 -7.56 5.77
C LYS A 205 -2.34 -8.58 6.29
N PHE A 206 -1.06 -8.27 6.14
CA PHE A 206 0.09 -9.02 6.68
C PHE A 206 0.32 -10.43 6.09
N ASN A 207 -0.19 -10.72 4.89
CA ASN A 207 0.06 -12.00 4.21
C ASN A 207 1.10 -11.83 3.09
N THR A 208 2.28 -12.44 3.24
CA THR A 208 3.38 -12.39 2.26
C THR A 208 4.05 -13.76 2.11
N SER A 209 4.55 -14.09 0.92
CA SER A 209 5.34 -15.30 0.65
C SER A 209 6.85 -15.10 0.83
N LYS A 210 7.29 -13.91 1.26
CA LYS A 210 8.71 -13.59 1.43
C LYS A 210 9.27 -14.28 2.68
N SER A 211 10.46 -14.89 2.56
CA SER A 211 11.19 -15.52 3.68
C SER A 211 11.77 -14.52 4.69
N LYS A 212 11.79 -13.23 4.32
CA LYS A 212 11.90 -12.11 5.24
C LYS A 212 10.52 -11.45 5.28
N GLY A 213 9.88 -11.48 6.45
CA GLY A 213 8.56 -10.90 6.65
C GLY A 213 8.51 -9.44 6.20
N THR A 214 7.43 -9.17 5.46
CA THR A 214 6.74 -7.91 5.15
C THR A 214 7.55 -6.63 5.07
#